data_AF-A0A1S2LPW8-F1
#
_entry.id   AF-A0A1S2LPW8-F1
#
_cell.length_a   1.000
_cell.length_b   1.000
_cell.length_c   1.000
_cell.angle_alpha   90.00
_cell.angle_beta   90.00
_cell.angle_gamma   90.00
#
_symmetry.space_group_name_H-M   'P 1'
#
loop_
_entity.id
_entity.type
_entity.pdbx_description
1 polymer ?
#
loop_
_entity_poly.entity_id
_entity_poly.type
_entity_poly.pdbx_seq_one_letter_code
_entity_poly.pdbx_strand_id
1 'polypeptide(L)'
;MFVYYSRIYEKYRLPIVHIAVFNYVMIKDEPDTFTITFPFKDILSFHFFTLELKKRNWRDYIKQPNLVALALLGKTGYDTKEKVQMKFEFLRTFLKLELDPARQKLVHAIFEKYHKLRTEEEIHLYKNLKQFPNDEVNQIRELMTSWEKKGYNKGIEKGIEKGKIEEKKSNLSKN
;
A
#
# COMPACT_ATOMS: atom_id res chain seq x y z
N MET A 1 11.37 -19.96 -12.23
CA MET A 1 10.09 -19.89 -12.97
C MET A 1 9.83 -21.09 -13.86
N PHE A 2 10.79 -21.54 -14.68
CA PHE A 2 10.61 -22.69 -15.59
C PHE A 2 10.04 -23.96 -14.92
N VAL A 3 10.56 -24.37 -13.76
CA VAL A 3 10.05 -25.58 -13.05
C VAL A 3 8.56 -25.46 -12.68
N TYR A 4 8.13 -24.28 -12.23
CA TYR A 4 6.72 -24.04 -11.90
C TYR A 4 5.84 -24.08 -13.15
N TYR A 5 6.30 -23.45 -14.23
CA TYR A 5 5.63 -23.53 -15.52
C TYR A 5 5.41 -24.98 -15.95
N SER A 6 6.49 -25.78 -15.99
CA SER A 6 6.43 -27.16 -16.47
C SER A 6 5.40 -27.99 -15.70
N ARG A 7 5.34 -27.84 -14.37
CA ARG A 7 4.35 -28.53 -13.52
C ARG A 7 2.92 -28.09 -13.79
N ILE A 8 2.67 -26.80 -13.97
CA ILE A 8 1.32 -26.27 -14.22
C ILE A 8 0.87 -26.65 -15.64
N TYR A 9 1.76 -26.50 -16.62
CA TYR A 9 1.50 -26.85 -18.01
C TYR A 9 1.27 -28.34 -18.19
N GLU A 10 2.03 -29.21 -17.51
CA GLU A 10 1.81 -30.65 -17.50
C GLU A 10 0.36 -30.99 -17.13
N LYS A 11 -0.15 -30.35 -16.07
CA LYS A 11 -1.48 -30.61 -15.53
C LYS A 11 -2.62 -30.04 -16.39
N TYR A 12 -2.48 -28.80 -16.87
CA TYR A 12 -3.61 -28.08 -17.49
C TYR A 12 -3.49 -27.95 -19.00
N ARG A 13 -2.27 -28.01 -19.56
CA ARG A 13 -2.00 -27.90 -21.01
C ARG A 13 -2.59 -26.64 -21.66
N LEU A 14 -2.65 -25.54 -20.91
CA LEU A 14 -3.14 -24.24 -21.38
C LEU A 14 -1.97 -23.26 -21.60
N PRO A 15 -2.13 -22.28 -22.49
CA PRO A 15 -1.22 -21.13 -22.56
C PRO A 15 -1.21 -20.38 -21.22
N ILE A 16 -0.04 -20.21 -20.60
CA ILE A 16 0.11 -19.56 -19.29
C ILE A 16 1.14 -18.43 -19.40
N VAL A 17 0.74 -17.22 -19.00
CA VAL A 17 1.64 -16.07 -18.88
C VAL A 17 2.29 -16.09 -17.49
N HIS A 18 3.63 -16.08 -17.45
CA HIS A 18 4.38 -16.11 -16.20
C HIS A 18 4.85 -14.70 -15.86
N ILE A 19 4.54 -14.26 -14.64
CA ILE A 19 4.97 -12.97 -14.12
C ILE A 19 5.70 -13.22 -12.79
N ALA A 20 6.99 -12.89 -12.75
CA ALA A 20 7.80 -12.92 -11.54
C ALA A 20 7.70 -11.57 -10.83
N VAL A 21 7.10 -11.56 -9.64
CA VAL A 21 6.96 -10.34 -8.82
C VAL A 21 8.08 -10.29 -7.78
N PHE A 22 8.92 -9.27 -7.89
CA PHE A 22 10.08 -9.07 -7.02
C PHE A 22 9.85 -7.91 -6.05
N ASN A 23 10.03 -8.16 -4.74
CA ASN A 23 9.73 -7.18 -3.67
C ASN A 23 10.96 -6.65 -2.90
N TYR A 24 12.17 -6.83 -3.46
CA TYR A 24 13.43 -6.47 -2.81
C TYR A 24 13.45 -5.04 -2.27
N VAL A 25 14.21 -4.84 -1.19
CA VAL A 25 14.41 -3.51 -0.60
C VAL A 25 15.25 -2.62 -1.51
N MET A 26 16.25 -3.21 -2.16
CA MET A 26 17.15 -2.54 -3.11
C MET A 26 16.67 -2.69 -4.54
N ILE A 27 17.00 -1.70 -5.37
CA ILE A 27 16.81 -1.78 -6.82
C ILE A 27 17.82 -2.77 -7.38
N LYS A 28 17.32 -3.72 -8.16
CA LYS A 28 18.11 -4.74 -8.87
C LYS A 28 17.50 -4.93 -10.25
N ASP A 29 18.31 -5.32 -11.22
CA ASP A 29 17.88 -5.81 -12.53
C ASP A 29 17.78 -7.33 -12.48
N GLU A 30 16.55 -7.83 -12.47
CA GLU A 30 16.24 -9.24 -12.52
C GLU A 30 16.09 -9.70 -13.98
N PRO A 31 16.65 -10.87 -14.33
CA PRO A 31 16.50 -11.41 -15.67
C PRO A 31 15.04 -11.79 -15.92
N ASP A 32 14.63 -11.68 -17.17
CA ASP A 32 13.33 -12.09 -17.70
C ASP A 32 13.39 -13.43 -18.46
N THR A 33 14.54 -14.09 -18.37
CA THR A 33 14.85 -15.32 -19.08
C THR A 33 15.54 -16.34 -18.19
N PHE A 34 15.30 -17.60 -18.50
CA PHE A 34 16.03 -18.73 -17.96
C PHE A 34 16.48 -19.60 -19.12
N THR A 35 17.79 -19.75 -19.28
CA THR A 35 18.39 -20.49 -20.39
C THR A 35 19.15 -21.71 -19.91
N ILE A 36 19.21 -22.75 -20.74
CA ILE A 36 20.12 -23.89 -20.56
C ILE A 36 20.95 -23.99 -21.83
N THR A 37 22.24 -23.70 -21.70
CA THR A 37 23.20 -23.65 -22.81
C THR A 37 24.33 -24.64 -22.56
N PHE A 38 24.68 -25.40 -23.59
CA PHE A 38 25.88 -26.23 -23.65
C PHE A 38 26.88 -25.60 -24.64
N PRO A 39 28.18 -25.96 -24.61
CA PRO A 39 29.19 -25.36 -25.49
C PRO A 39 28.88 -25.42 -26.99
N PHE A 40 27.99 -26.34 -27.40
CA PHE A 40 27.62 -26.58 -28.78
C PHE A 40 26.18 -26.18 -29.13
N LYS A 41 25.31 -25.85 -28.15
CA LYS A 41 23.90 -25.56 -28.41
C LYS A 41 23.14 -24.94 -27.22
N ASP A 42 22.25 -24.00 -27.52
CA ASP A 42 21.19 -23.57 -26.61
C ASP A 42 20.01 -24.55 -26.66
N ILE A 43 19.74 -25.21 -25.53
CA ILE A 43 18.73 -26.29 -25.42
C ILE A 43 17.37 -25.75 -24.98
N LEU A 44 17.37 -24.71 -24.14
CA LEU A 44 16.14 -24.11 -23.62
C LEU A 44 16.32 -22.60 -23.50
N SER A 45 15.34 -21.85 -23.97
CA SER A 45 15.13 -20.45 -23.62
C SER A 45 13.71 -20.27 -23.12
N PHE A 46 13.57 -20.01 -21.83
CA PHE A 46 12.27 -19.78 -21.19
C PHE A 46 12.15 -18.30 -20.82
N HIS A 47 11.15 -17.63 -21.40
CA HIS A 47 10.87 -16.21 -21.17
C HIS A 47 9.71 -16.02 -20.20
N PHE A 48 9.81 -15.01 -19.33
CA PHE A 48 8.76 -14.63 -18.40
C PHE A 48 8.80 -13.12 -18.15
N PHE A 49 7.68 -12.53 -17.74
CA PHE A 49 7.66 -11.12 -17.38
C PHE A 49 8.22 -10.90 -15.99
N THR A 50 9.03 -9.85 -15.85
CA THR A 50 9.55 -9.40 -14.55
C THR A 50 8.78 -8.18 -14.09
N LEU A 51 8.35 -8.21 -12.83
CA LEU A 51 7.73 -7.07 -12.16
C LEU A 51 8.53 -6.72 -10.91
N GLU A 52 9.47 -5.81 -11.09
CA GLU A 52 10.34 -5.32 -10.03
C GLU A 52 9.69 -4.13 -9.33
N LEU A 53 8.99 -4.40 -8.23
CA LEU A 53 8.12 -3.40 -7.59
C LEU A 53 8.90 -2.14 -7.20
N LYS A 54 10.14 -2.29 -6.69
CA LYS A 54 10.93 -1.15 -6.20
C LYS A 54 11.30 -0.14 -7.29
N LYS A 55 11.33 -0.54 -8.56
CA LYS A 55 11.58 0.36 -9.70
C LYS A 55 10.34 1.13 -10.16
N ARG A 56 9.16 0.72 -9.71
CA ARG A 56 7.89 1.33 -10.12
C ARG A 56 7.61 2.52 -9.21
N ASN A 57 7.37 3.71 -9.76
CA ASN A 57 7.01 4.87 -8.94
C ASN A 57 5.56 4.73 -8.49
N TRP A 58 5.32 4.80 -7.17
CA TRP A 58 3.97 4.63 -6.61
C TRP A 58 2.92 5.57 -7.23
N ARG A 59 3.32 6.78 -7.65
CA ARG A 59 2.41 7.79 -8.23
C ARG A 59 1.79 7.35 -9.55
N ASP A 60 2.46 6.48 -10.29
CA ASP A 60 1.97 5.98 -11.57
C ASP A 60 0.81 5.00 -11.37
N TYR A 61 0.75 4.34 -10.20
CA TYR A 61 -0.19 3.27 -9.91
C TYR A 61 -1.34 3.71 -9.01
N ILE A 62 -1.13 4.69 -8.13
CA ILE A 62 -2.16 5.12 -7.17
C ILE A 62 -3.42 5.64 -7.85
N LYS A 63 -3.32 6.18 -9.06
CA LYS A 63 -4.46 6.72 -9.82
C LYS A 63 -5.20 5.66 -10.65
N GLN A 64 -4.68 4.44 -10.71
CA GLN A 64 -5.25 3.38 -11.54
C GLN A 64 -6.30 2.59 -10.73
N PRO A 65 -7.42 2.18 -11.34
CA PRO A 65 -8.39 1.30 -10.70
C PRO A 65 -7.90 -0.16 -10.66
N ASN A 66 -6.71 -0.40 -10.11
CA ASN A 66 -6.08 -1.72 -10.05
C ASN A 66 -5.82 -2.13 -8.59
N LEU A 67 -6.62 -3.09 -8.11
CA LEU A 67 -6.56 -3.58 -6.73
C LEU A 67 -5.23 -4.23 -6.36
N VAL A 68 -4.62 -4.97 -7.30
CA VAL A 68 -3.33 -5.63 -7.07
C VAL A 68 -2.24 -4.57 -6.93
N ALA A 69 -2.27 -3.53 -7.77
CA ALA A 69 -1.34 -2.43 -7.69
C ALA A 69 -1.50 -1.64 -6.37
N LEU A 70 -2.73 -1.36 -5.95
CA LEU A 70 -3.01 -0.70 -4.66
C LEU A 70 -2.52 -1.53 -3.47
N ALA A 71 -2.79 -2.83 -3.46
CA ALA A 71 -2.33 -3.72 -2.39
C ALA A 71 -0.79 -3.76 -2.29
N LEU A 72 -0.10 -3.76 -3.43
CA LEU A 72 1.35 -3.82 -3.50
C LEU A 72 2.04 -2.44 -3.47
N LEU A 73 1.28 -1.35 -3.39
CA LEU A 73 1.81 0.02 -3.45
C LEU A 73 2.89 0.28 -2.39
N GLY A 74 2.73 -0.29 -1.19
CA GLY A 74 3.73 -0.24 -0.11
C GLY A 74 5.10 -0.83 -0.44
N LYS A 75 5.23 -1.61 -1.52
CA LYS A 75 6.48 -2.20 -2.01
C LYS A 75 7.06 -1.49 -3.23
N THR A 76 6.37 -0.48 -3.75
CA THR A 76 6.85 0.29 -4.89
C THR A 76 7.97 1.28 -4.48
N GLY A 77 8.56 1.95 -5.46
CA GLY A 77 9.51 3.04 -5.24
C GLY A 77 8.80 4.30 -4.75
N TYR A 78 9.23 4.82 -3.60
CA TYR A 78 8.80 6.08 -3.01
C TYR A 78 9.90 6.66 -2.12
N ASP A 79 9.91 7.98 -1.94
CA ASP A 79 10.79 8.67 -0.98
C ASP A 79 10.22 8.56 0.44
N THR A 80 11.06 8.44 1.46
CA THR A 80 10.61 8.29 2.86
C THR A 80 9.72 9.43 3.34
N LYS A 81 9.89 10.65 2.81
CA LYS A 81 9.05 11.82 3.08
C LYS A 81 7.63 11.67 2.54
N GLU A 82 7.44 10.83 1.53
CA GLU A 82 6.17 10.61 0.85
C GLU A 82 5.31 9.53 1.52
N LYS A 83 5.84 8.85 2.55
CA LYS A 83 5.15 7.74 3.21
C LYS A 83 3.72 8.08 3.65
N VAL A 84 3.55 9.24 4.29
CA VAL A 84 2.24 9.68 4.78
C VAL A 84 1.32 10.02 3.61
N GLN A 85 1.85 10.73 2.60
CA GLN A 85 1.11 11.08 1.39
C GLN A 85 0.62 9.83 0.66
N MET A 86 1.46 8.80 0.52
CA MET A 86 1.08 7.55 -0.14
C MET A 86 -0.05 6.83 0.60
N LYS A 87 0.01 6.74 1.94
CA LYS A 87 -1.09 6.12 2.71
C LYS A 87 -2.39 6.94 2.61
N PHE A 88 -2.28 8.28 2.60
CA PHE A 88 -3.43 9.16 2.41
C PHE A 88 -4.11 8.96 1.06
N GLU A 89 -3.35 8.97 -0.03
CA GLU A 89 -3.88 8.74 -1.39
C GLU A 89 -4.35 7.30 -1.60
N PHE A 90 -3.70 6.33 -0.95
CA PHE A 90 -4.18 4.94 -0.88
C PHE A 90 -5.57 4.89 -0.29
N LEU A 91 -5.80 5.46 0.91
CA LEU A 91 -7.12 5.48 1.54
C LEU A 91 -8.14 6.18 0.64
N ARG A 92 -7.78 7.33 0.06
CA ARG A 92 -8.65 8.08 -0.85
C ARG A 92 -9.09 7.28 -2.07
N THR A 93 -8.17 6.56 -2.70
CA THR A 93 -8.49 5.77 -3.89
C THR A 93 -9.20 4.46 -3.51
N PHE A 94 -8.81 3.87 -2.39
CA PHE A 94 -9.35 2.63 -1.88
C PHE A 94 -10.84 2.72 -1.53
N LEU A 95 -11.28 3.83 -0.92
CA LEU A 95 -12.69 4.03 -0.58
C LEU A 95 -13.57 4.22 -1.83
N LYS A 96 -13.04 4.84 -2.88
CA LYS A 96 -13.76 5.08 -4.15
C LYS A 96 -14.04 3.81 -4.96
N LEU A 97 -13.34 2.71 -4.69
CA LEU A 97 -13.48 1.48 -5.46
C LEU A 97 -14.70 0.63 -5.04
N GLU A 98 -15.46 1.07 -4.03
CA GLU A 98 -16.73 0.46 -3.58
C GLU A 98 -16.69 -1.08 -3.51
N LEU A 99 -15.57 -1.59 -2.99
CA LEU A 99 -15.31 -3.03 -2.93
C LEU A 99 -16.16 -3.72 -1.85
N ASP A 100 -16.43 -5.01 -2.05
CA ASP A 100 -17.06 -5.81 -1.00
C ASP A 100 -16.16 -5.89 0.26
N PRO A 101 -16.74 -6.10 1.45
CA PRO A 101 -15.99 -6.05 2.71
C PRO A 101 -14.82 -7.04 2.80
N ALA A 102 -14.90 -8.19 2.12
CA ALA A 102 -13.83 -9.18 2.17
C ALA A 102 -12.63 -8.73 1.32
N ARG A 103 -12.87 -8.22 0.12
CA ARG A 103 -11.81 -7.64 -0.74
C ARG A 103 -11.19 -6.40 -0.10
N GLN A 104 -12.00 -5.53 0.50
CA GLN A 104 -11.50 -4.37 1.24
C GLN A 104 -10.49 -4.79 2.32
N LYS A 105 -10.91 -5.71 3.21
CA LYS A 105 -10.04 -6.20 4.28
C LYS A 105 -8.76 -6.84 3.75
N LEU A 106 -8.84 -7.61 2.68
CA LEU A 106 -7.68 -8.25 2.06
C LEU A 106 -6.68 -7.23 1.52
N VAL A 107 -7.14 -6.28 0.69
CA VAL A 107 -6.27 -5.25 0.09
C VAL A 107 -5.65 -4.36 1.17
N HIS A 108 -6.45 -3.92 2.13
CA HIS A 108 -5.97 -3.12 3.26
C HIS A 108 -4.93 -3.88 4.08
N ALA A 109 -5.17 -5.15 4.42
CA ALA A 109 -4.23 -5.96 5.20
C ALA A 109 -2.89 -6.18 4.48
N ILE A 110 -2.91 -6.40 3.16
CA ILE A 110 -1.69 -6.53 2.35
C ILE A 110 -0.91 -5.20 2.34
N PHE A 111 -1.61 -4.08 2.12
CA PHE A 111 -0.99 -2.76 2.11
C PHE A 111 -0.35 -2.44 3.47
N GLU A 112 -1.09 -2.56 4.57
CA GLU A 112 -0.60 -2.30 5.93
C GLU A 112 0.59 -3.19 6.32
N LYS A 113 0.60 -4.45 5.86
CA LYS A 113 1.74 -5.37 6.11
C LYS A 113 3.05 -4.81 5.56
N TYR A 114 3.01 -4.13 4.41
CA TYR A 114 4.20 -3.63 3.73
C TYR A 114 4.47 -2.14 3.95
N HIS A 115 3.44 -1.34 4.24
CA HIS A 115 3.54 0.09 4.42
C HIS A 115 3.29 0.53 5.85
N LYS A 116 4.31 0.38 6.70
CA LYS A 116 4.23 0.79 8.11
C LYS A 116 4.62 2.25 8.27
N LEU A 117 3.75 3.00 8.93
CA LEU A 117 4.02 4.36 9.42
C LEU A 117 4.56 4.29 10.85
N ARG A 118 5.38 5.28 11.21
CA ARG A 118 5.75 5.55 12.61
C ARG A 118 4.65 6.33 13.31
N THR A 119 4.65 6.35 14.64
CA THR A 119 3.64 7.07 15.44
C THR A 119 3.46 8.54 15.02
N GLU A 120 4.55 9.24 14.75
CA GLU A 120 4.52 10.65 14.29
C GLU A 120 3.88 10.80 12.91
N GLU A 121 4.18 9.86 12.01
CA GLU A 121 3.64 9.80 10.64
C GLU A 121 2.14 9.47 10.68
N GLU A 122 1.70 8.57 11.57
CA GLU A 122 0.29 8.27 11.81
C GLU A 122 -0.47 9.48 12.35
N ILE A 123 0.10 10.20 13.33
CA ILE A 123 -0.51 11.44 13.84
C ILE A 123 -0.66 12.46 12.71
N HIS A 124 0.34 12.58 11.83
CA HIS A 124 0.25 13.45 10.67
C HIS A 124 -0.86 13.00 9.69
N LEU A 125 -0.96 11.71 9.40
CA LEU A 125 -2.04 11.14 8.59
C LEU A 125 -3.42 11.46 9.18
N TYR A 126 -3.61 11.21 10.47
CA TYR A 126 -4.89 11.42 11.16
C TYR A 126 -5.32 12.88 11.23
N LYS A 127 -4.36 13.82 11.32
CA LYS A 127 -4.66 15.26 11.21
C LYS A 127 -5.20 15.61 9.81
N ASN A 128 -4.66 14.99 8.77
CA ASN A 128 -5.06 15.21 7.38
C ASN A 128 -6.38 14.52 7.04
N LEU A 129 -6.80 13.47 7.77
CA LEU A 129 -8.10 12.81 7.53
C LEU A 129 -9.30 13.75 7.65
N LYS A 130 -9.18 14.91 8.31
CA LYS A 130 -10.25 15.93 8.33
C LYS A 130 -10.62 16.48 6.95
N GLN A 131 -9.77 16.25 5.93
CA GLN A 131 -10.03 16.62 4.55
C GLN A 131 -11.01 15.66 3.84
N PHE A 132 -11.25 14.48 4.43
CA PHE A 132 -12.22 13.52 3.92
C PHE A 132 -13.64 13.89 4.37
N PRO A 133 -14.67 13.54 3.58
CA PRO A 133 -16.07 13.52 4.03
C PRO A 133 -16.25 12.70 5.31
N ASN A 134 -17.19 13.08 6.18
CA ASN A 134 -17.38 12.44 7.48
C ASN A 134 -17.73 10.94 7.39
N ASP A 135 -18.48 10.55 6.37
CA ASP A 135 -18.82 9.17 6.04
C ASP A 135 -17.58 8.37 5.63
N GLU A 136 -16.71 8.92 4.77
CA GLU A 136 -15.42 8.30 4.42
C GLU A 136 -14.51 8.15 5.64
N VAL A 137 -14.45 9.15 6.53
CA VAL A 137 -13.69 9.05 7.79
C VAL A 137 -14.20 7.91 8.67
N ASN A 138 -15.51 7.68 8.74
CA ASN A 138 -16.07 6.57 9.50
C ASN A 138 -15.68 5.22 8.91
N GLN A 139 -15.70 5.07 7.58
CA GLN A 139 -15.22 3.86 6.91
C GLN A 139 -13.73 3.60 7.19
N ILE A 140 -12.88 4.64 7.14
CA ILE A 140 -11.45 4.51 7.51
C ILE A 140 -11.32 4.08 8.97
N ARG A 141 -12.12 4.66 9.87
CA ARG A 141 -12.10 4.27 11.29
C ARG A 141 -12.46 2.81 11.46
N GLU A 142 -13.38 2.24 10.68
CA GLU A 142 -13.73 0.82 10.78
C GLU A 142 -12.54 -0.10 10.45
N LEU A 143 -11.71 0.30 9.49
CA LEU A 143 -10.49 -0.42 9.07
C LEU A 143 -9.37 -0.39 10.12
N MET A 144 -9.38 0.60 11.01
CA MET A 144 -8.39 0.72 12.09
C MET A 144 -8.52 -0.43 13.09
N THR A 145 -7.38 -0.88 13.60
CA THR A 145 -7.28 -1.80 14.72
C THR A 145 -7.84 -1.19 16.00
N SER A 146 -8.14 -2.03 16.99
CA SER A 146 -8.63 -1.57 18.31
C SER A 146 -7.66 -0.56 18.98
N TRP A 147 -6.35 -0.79 18.85
CA TRP A 147 -5.32 0.10 19.40
C TRP A 147 -5.25 1.44 18.68
N GLU A 148 -5.29 1.44 17.34
CA GLU A 148 -5.32 2.66 16.53
C GLU A 148 -6.58 3.49 16.82
N LYS A 149 -7.76 2.85 16.91
CA LYS A 149 -9.03 3.50 17.30
C LYS A 149 -8.91 4.19 18.65
N LYS A 150 -8.37 3.50 19.66
CA LYS A 150 -8.18 4.03 21.01
C LYS A 150 -7.19 5.21 21.02
N GLY A 151 -6.09 5.11 20.27
CA GLY A 151 -5.12 6.19 20.11
C GLY A 151 -5.72 7.42 19.44
N TYR A 152 -6.46 7.22 18.35
CA TYR A 152 -7.15 8.26 17.60
C TYR A 152 -8.17 9.02 18.46
N ASN A 153 -9.05 8.30 19.17
CA ASN A 153 -10.09 8.90 20.02
C ASN A 153 -9.48 9.73 21.17
N LYS A 154 -8.48 9.18 21.87
CA LYS A 154 -7.74 9.93 22.92
C LYS A 154 -7.07 11.18 22.38
N GLY A 155 -6.58 11.13 21.13
CA GLY A 155 -6.00 12.29 20.45
C GLY A 155 -7.02 13.41 20.22
N ILE A 156 -8.24 13.06 19.79
CA ILE A 156 -9.34 14.02 19.62
C ILE A 156 -9.73 14.64 20.95
N GLU A 157 -9.97 13.82 21.99
CA GLU A 157 -10.36 14.29 23.32
C GLU A 157 -9.38 15.32 23.89
N LYS A 158 -8.08 15.00 23.88
CA LYS A 158 -7.02 15.92 24.34
C LYS A 158 -6.96 17.20 23.52
N GLY A 159 -7.24 17.13 22.22
CA GLY A 159 -7.29 18.30 21.34
C GLY A 159 -8.42 19.26 21.72
N ILE A 160 -9.61 18.73 21.98
CA ILE A 160 -10.78 19.51 22.42
C ILE A 160 -10.51 20.16 23.79
N GLU A 161 -9.94 19.42 24.73
CA GLU A 161 -9.61 19.92 26.06
C GLU A 161 -8.60 21.08 26.00
N LYS A 162 -7.52 20.93 25.22
CA LYS A 162 -6.53 22.01 25.01
C LYS A 162 -7.14 23.25 24.38
N GLY A 163 -7.99 23.10 23.37
CA GLY A 163 -8.67 24.23 22.71
C GLY A 163 -9.53 25.03 23.70
N LYS A 164 -10.27 24.36 24.58
CA LYS A 164 -11.07 25.01 25.64
C LYS A 164 -10.19 25.77 26.65
N ILE A 165 -9.02 25.24 26.98
CA ILE A 165 -8.07 25.89 27.90
C ILE A 165 -7.45 27.13 27.24
N GLU A 166 -7.06 27.05 25.96
CA GLU A 166 -6.50 28.17 25.20
C GLU A 166 -7.52 29.29 24.98
N GLU A 167 -8.77 28.95 24.68
CA GLU A 167 -9.87 29.91 24.55
C GLU A 167 -10.14 30.65 25.86
N LYS A 168 -10.16 29.93 27.00
CA LYS A 168 -10.26 30.56 28.33
C LYS A 168 -9.09 31.50 28.60
N LYS A 169 -7.85 31.09 28.30
CA LYS A 169 -6.67 31.96 28.47
C LYS A 169 -6.72 33.21 27.56
N SER A 170 -7.17 33.07 26.32
CA SER A 170 -7.31 34.20 25.40
C SER A 170 -8.40 35.19 25.82
N ASN A 171 -9.49 34.71 26.42
CA ASN A 171 -10.54 35.57 26.93
C ASN A 171 -10.14 36.29 28.23
N LEU A 172 -9.30 35.67 29.07
CA LEU A 172 -8.72 36.32 30.25
C LEU A 172 -7.63 37.36 29.92
N SER A 173 -6.97 37.28 28.77
CA SER A 173 -5.95 38.26 28.35
C SER A 173 -6.52 39.46 27.58
N LYS A 174 -7.81 39.47 27.30
CA LYS A 174 -8.53 40.54 26.57
C LYS A 174 -9.39 41.43 27.48
N ASN A 175 -9.49 41.08 28.77
CA ASN A 175 -10.06 41.90 29.84
C ASN A 175 -8.95 42.47 30.71
#